data_AF-A0A7L2TX71-F1
#
_entry.id   AF-A0A7L2TX71-F1
#
_cell.length_a   1.000
_cell.length_b   1.000
_cell.length_c   1.000
_cell.angle_alpha   90.00
_cell.angle_beta   90.00
_cell.angle_gamma   90.00
#
_symmetry.space_group_name_H-M   'P 1'
#
loop_
_entity.id
_entity.type
_entity.pdbx_description
1 polymer ?
#
loop_
_entity_poly.entity_id
_entity_poly.type
_entity_poly.pdbx_seq_one_letter_code
_entity_poly.pdbx_strand_id
1 'polypeptide(L)'
;DSTTYAHFLFNAFDTDHNGSVSFEDFVMGLSILLRGTVQEKLNWAFNLYDINKDGYITKEEMLDIMKAIYDMMGKCTYPVLKEDAPRQHVETFFQKMDKNKDGVVTIDEFIESCQKDENIMRSMQLFENVI
;
A
#
# COMPACT_ATOMS: atom_id res chain seq x y z
N ASP A 1 -13.72 -9.12 -5.95
CA ASP A 1 -13.33 -10.33 -5.20
C ASP A 1 -12.29 -9.91 -4.18
N SER A 2 -12.56 -10.08 -2.89
CA SER A 2 -11.68 -9.61 -1.80
C SER A 2 -10.51 -10.55 -1.50
N THR A 3 -10.46 -11.71 -2.16
CA THR A 3 -9.47 -12.76 -1.89
C THR A 3 -8.03 -12.27 -2.14
N THR A 4 -7.80 -11.52 -3.23
CA THR A 4 -6.47 -11.02 -3.61
C THR A 4 -5.92 -10.02 -2.58
N TYR A 5 -6.76 -9.09 -2.11
CA TYR A 5 -6.33 -8.12 -1.10
C TYR A 5 -6.07 -8.78 0.25
N ALA A 6 -6.87 -9.79 0.63
CA ALA A 6 -6.62 -10.59 1.82
C ALA A 6 -5.27 -11.32 1.76
N HIS A 7 -4.86 -11.81 0.59
CA HIS A 7 -3.53 -12.41 0.40
C HIS A 7 -2.40 -11.40 0.60
N PHE A 8 -2.52 -10.19 0.06
CA PHE A 8 -1.51 -9.13 0.25
C PHE A 8 -1.43 -8.69 1.71
N LEU A 9 -2.58 -8.49 2.37
CA LEU A 9 -2.63 -8.21 3.80
C LEU A 9 -1.96 -9.31 4.62
N PHE A 10 -2.30 -10.58 4.34
CA PHE A 10 -1.70 -11.70 5.04
C PHE A 10 -0.17 -11.70 4.92
N ASN A 11 0.36 -11.45 3.73
CA ASN A 11 1.81 -11.35 3.50
C ASN A 11 2.45 -10.13 4.17
N ALA A 12 1.69 -9.07 4.41
CA ALA A 12 2.15 -7.90 5.16
C ALA A 12 2.17 -8.13 6.68
N PHE A 13 1.29 -8.99 7.19
CA PHE A 13 1.28 -9.41 8.59
C PHE A 13 2.31 -10.53 8.88
N ASP A 14 2.55 -11.44 7.94
CA ASP A 14 3.53 -12.52 8.07
C ASP A 14 4.97 -11.96 7.99
N THR A 15 5.51 -11.52 9.14
CA THR A 15 6.83 -10.85 9.19
C THR A 15 8.01 -11.81 9.12
N ASP A 16 7.82 -13.07 9.51
CA ASP A 16 8.86 -14.10 9.43
C ASP A 16 8.79 -14.94 8.14
N HIS A 17 7.80 -14.64 7.28
CA HIS A 17 7.57 -15.25 5.97
C HIS A 17 7.47 -16.78 6.03
N ASN A 18 6.91 -17.29 7.12
CA ASN A 18 6.76 -18.73 7.33
C ASN A 18 5.48 -19.29 6.67
N GLY A 19 4.65 -18.43 6.06
CA GLY A 19 3.38 -18.77 5.44
C GLY A 19 2.20 -18.79 6.43
N SER A 20 2.40 -18.33 7.66
CA SER A 20 1.41 -18.29 8.74
C SER A 20 1.57 -17.06 9.62
N VAL A 21 0.47 -16.35 9.88
CA VAL A 21 0.48 -15.21 10.79
C VAL A 21 0.34 -15.72 12.23
N SER A 22 1.39 -15.56 13.03
CA SER A 22 1.34 -15.89 14.46
C SER A 22 0.55 -14.83 15.25
N PHE A 23 0.21 -15.15 16.51
CA PHE A 23 -0.41 -14.15 17.39
C PHE A 23 0.51 -12.94 17.61
N GLU A 24 1.82 -13.16 17.66
CA GLU A 24 2.80 -12.08 17.83
C GLU A 24 2.80 -11.17 16.60
N ASP A 25 2.86 -11.72 15.40
CA ASP A 25 2.76 -10.99 14.13
C ASP A 25 1.49 -10.13 14.06
N PHE A 26 0.37 -10.73 14.44
CA PHE A 26 -0.93 -10.05 14.43
C PHE A 26 -0.98 -8.89 15.43
N VAL A 27 -0.51 -9.11 16.66
CA VAL A 27 -0.49 -8.07 17.70
C VAL A 27 0.51 -6.96 17.36
N MET A 28 1.67 -7.30 16.79
CA MET A 28 2.66 -6.31 16.33
C MET A 28 2.08 -5.43 15.23
N GLY A 29 1.47 -6.05 14.20
CA GLY A 29 0.82 -5.31 13.11
C GLY A 29 -0.30 -4.40 13.61
N LEU A 30 -1.17 -4.88 14.49
CA LEU A 30 -2.23 -4.05 15.09
C LEU A 30 -1.68 -2.92 15.96
N SER A 31 -0.60 -3.16 16.71
CA SER A 31 0.04 -2.13 17.53
C SER A 31 0.51 -0.96 16.68
N ILE A 32 1.12 -1.25 15.53
CA ILE A 32 1.58 -0.25 14.55
C ILE A 32 0.38 0.47 13.91
N LEU A 33 -0.62 -0.27 13.43
CA LEU A 33 -1.78 0.31 12.77
C LEU A 33 -2.62 1.21 13.70
N LEU A 34 -2.84 0.78 14.95
CA LEU A 34 -3.72 1.48 15.89
C LEU A 34 -3.01 2.58 16.69
N ARG A 35 -1.73 2.36 17.06
CA ARG A 35 -1.00 3.24 17.99
C ARG A 35 0.37 3.67 17.49
N GLY A 36 0.82 3.16 16.34
CA GLY A 36 2.09 3.53 15.74
C GLY A 36 2.10 4.98 15.29
N THR A 37 3.32 5.52 15.22
CA THR A 37 3.61 6.81 14.63
C THR A 37 3.28 6.82 13.13
N VAL A 38 3.14 8.01 12.55
CA VAL A 38 2.93 8.16 11.10
C VAL A 38 4.03 7.45 10.30
N GLN A 39 5.27 7.48 10.78
CA GLN A 39 6.40 6.84 10.10
C GLN A 39 6.33 5.31 10.15
N GLU A 40 5.95 4.72 11.29
CA GLU A 40 5.75 3.27 11.40
C GLU A 40 4.60 2.79 10.53
N LYS A 41 3.51 3.58 10.46
CA LYS A 41 2.38 3.31 9.56
C LYS A 41 2.77 3.37 8.09
N LEU A 42 3.52 4.41 7.69
CA LEU A 42 4.04 4.52 6.32
C LEU A 42 4.98 3.37 5.95
N ASN A 43 5.82 2.92 6.88
CA ASN A 43 6.68 1.75 6.68
C ASN A 43 5.86 0.46 6.53
N TRP A 44 4.81 0.31 7.33
CA TRP A 44 3.87 -0.81 7.20
C TRP A 44 3.11 -0.77 5.87
N ALA A 45 2.64 0.40 5.46
CA ALA A 45 2.00 0.60 4.16
C ALA A 45 2.98 0.29 3.02
N PHE A 46 4.23 0.73 3.09
CA PHE A 46 5.26 0.38 2.11
C PHE A 46 5.40 -1.13 1.97
N ASN A 47 5.49 -1.85 3.10
CA ASN A 47 5.54 -3.31 3.12
C ASN A 47 4.29 -3.97 2.54
N LEU A 48 3.12 -3.34 2.61
CA LEU A 48 1.92 -3.84 1.95
C LEU A 48 1.99 -3.68 0.43
N TYR A 49 2.59 -2.58 -0.05
CA TYR A 49 2.75 -2.31 -1.49
C TYR A 49 3.87 -3.13 -2.13
N ASP A 50 4.95 -3.38 -1.40
CA ASP A 50 6.06 -4.25 -1.80
C ASP A 50 5.66 -5.72 -1.64
N ILE A 51 5.14 -6.31 -2.73
CA ILE A 51 4.61 -7.68 -2.74
C ILE A 51 5.76 -8.69 -2.69
N ASN A 52 6.83 -8.43 -3.44
CA ASN A 52 7.95 -9.36 -3.59
C ASN A 52 9.02 -9.23 -2.47
N LYS A 53 8.93 -8.20 -1.62
CA LYS A 53 9.81 -7.89 -0.49
C LYS A 53 11.25 -7.58 -0.89
N ASP A 54 11.46 -7.02 -2.08
CA ASP A 54 12.79 -6.64 -2.56
C ASP A 54 13.25 -5.25 -2.07
N GLY A 55 12.38 -4.52 -1.37
CA GLY A 55 12.63 -3.19 -0.85
C GLY A 55 12.33 -2.06 -1.85
N TYR A 56 11.72 -2.38 -2.99
CA TYR A 56 11.34 -1.45 -4.05
C TYR A 56 9.90 -1.69 -4.47
N ILE A 57 9.13 -0.60 -4.64
CA ILE A 57 7.78 -0.71 -5.20
C ILE A 57 7.86 -0.47 -6.70
N THR A 58 7.53 -1.49 -7.47
CA THR A 58 7.38 -1.37 -8.92
C THR A 58 5.99 -0.86 -9.27
N LYS A 59 5.87 -0.30 -10.48
CA LYS A 59 4.59 0.13 -11.03
C LYS A 59 3.58 -1.02 -11.18
N GLU A 60 4.07 -2.23 -11.40
CA GLU A 60 3.27 -3.43 -11.54
C GLU A 60 2.65 -3.82 -10.20
N GLU A 61 3.44 -3.83 -9.13
CA GLU A 61 2.97 -4.11 -7.77
C GLU A 61 1.96 -3.06 -7.28
N MET A 62 2.25 -1.78 -7.51
CA MET A 62 1.31 -0.70 -7.19
C MET A 62 -0.03 -0.87 -7.92
N LEU A 63 0.01 -1.31 -9.18
CA LEU A 63 -1.19 -1.57 -9.97
C LEU A 63 -1.97 -2.78 -9.43
N ASP A 64 -1.30 -3.83 -9.01
CA ASP A 64 -1.95 -5.04 -8.52
C ASP A 64 -2.59 -4.84 -7.14
N ILE A 65 -1.94 -4.10 -6.24
CA ILE A 65 -2.54 -3.64 -4.98
C ILE A 65 -3.77 -2.78 -5.27
N MET A 66 -3.65 -1.81 -6.19
CA MET A 66 -4.76 -0.92 -6.50
C MET A 66 -5.94 -1.67 -7.10
N LYS A 67 -5.71 -2.62 -8.01
CA LYS A 67 -6.79 -3.49 -8.52
C LYS A 67 -7.42 -4.33 -7.41
N ALA A 68 -6.63 -4.93 -6.52
CA ALA A 68 -7.14 -5.76 -5.44
C ALA A 68 -8.04 -4.96 -4.47
N ILE A 69 -7.67 -3.71 -4.16
CA ILE A 69 -8.49 -2.80 -3.36
C ILE A 69 -9.80 -2.44 -4.09
N TYR A 70 -9.75 -2.15 -5.38
CA TYR A 70 -10.95 -1.87 -6.17
C TYR A 70 -11.88 -3.07 -6.24
N ASP A 71 -11.33 -4.26 -6.43
CA ASP A 71 -12.09 -5.51 -6.48
C ASP A 71 -12.72 -5.85 -5.12
N MET A 72 -12.10 -5.42 -4.01
CA MET A 72 -12.63 -5.55 -2.65
C MET A 72 -13.74 -4.53 -2.37
N MET A 73 -13.51 -3.24 -2.66
CA MET A 73 -14.43 -2.16 -2.33
C MET A 73 -15.59 -2.01 -3.34
N GLY A 74 -15.50 -2.65 -4.51
CA GLY A 74 -16.48 -2.49 -5.59
C GLY A 74 -16.62 -1.04 -6.05
N LYS A 75 -17.81 -0.64 -6.53
CA LYS A 75 -18.13 0.75 -6.96
C LYS A 75 -18.22 1.75 -5.81
N CYS A 76 -17.84 1.37 -4.58
CA CYS A 76 -18.04 2.17 -3.36
C CYS A 76 -16.75 2.83 -2.85
N THR A 77 -15.71 2.95 -3.67
CA THR A 77 -14.59 3.85 -3.37
C THR A 77 -15.05 5.30 -3.50
N TYR A 78 -14.71 6.16 -2.55
CA TYR A 78 -14.89 7.61 -2.67
C TYR A 78 -13.52 8.27 -2.80
N PRO A 79 -13.23 8.97 -3.92
CA PRO A 79 -14.11 9.18 -5.08
C PRO A 79 -14.31 7.92 -5.93
N VAL A 80 -15.50 7.80 -6.56
CA VAL A 80 -15.85 6.71 -7.48
C VAL A 80 -14.90 6.77 -8.68
N LEU A 81 -13.88 5.92 -8.65
CA LEU A 81 -12.91 5.83 -9.72
C LEU A 81 -13.53 5.02 -10.87
N LYS A 82 -13.82 5.68 -11.99
CA LYS A 82 -14.35 5.05 -13.21
C LYS A 82 -13.44 3.89 -13.67
N GLU A 83 -13.99 2.89 -14.34
CA GLU A 83 -13.30 1.63 -14.74
C GLU A 83 -11.97 1.83 -15.54
N ASP A 84 -11.75 3.00 -16.17
CA ASP A 84 -10.50 3.36 -16.86
C ASP A 84 -9.45 4.07 -15.96
N ALA A 85 -9.78 4.36 -14.70
CA ALA A 85 -8.99 5.22 -13.82
C ALA A 85 -7.79 4.58 -13.07
N PRO A 86 -7.71 3.27 -12.75
CA PRO A 86 -6.66 2.79 -11.85
C PRO A 86 -5.28 2.89 -12.50
N ARG A 87 -5.14 2.59 -13.80
CA ARG A 87 -3.86 2.76 -14.51
C ARG A 87 -3.40 4.22 -14.54
N GLN A 88 -4.31 5.15 -14.81
CA GLN A 88 -3.97 6.56 -14.90
C GLN A 88 -3.67 7.16 -13.52
N HIS A 89 -4.36 6.67 -12.49
CA HIS A 89 -4.10 7.03 -11.10
C HIS A 89 -2.74 6.51 -10.64
N VAL A 90 -2.44 5.23 -10.89
CA VAL A 90 -1.13 4.62 -10.60
C VAL A 90 -0.04 5.36 -11.35
N GLU A 91 -0.20 5.65 -12.64
CA GLU A 91 0.77 6.44 -13.41
C GLU A 91 1.08 7.78 -12.75
N THR A 92 0.03 8.51 -12.35
CA THR A 92 0.17 9.84 -11.75
C THR A 92 0.83 9.75 -10.37
N PHE A 93 0.47 8.75 -9.57
CA PHE A 93 1.08 8.50 -8.26
C PHE A 93 2.54 8.10 -8.37
N PHE A 94 2.81 7.13 -9.26
CA PHE A 94 4.14 6.61 -9.51
C PHE A 94 5.08 7.73 -9.97
N GLN A 95 4.69 8.53 -10.96
CA GLN A 95 5.48 9.67 -11.42
C GLN A 95 5.72 10.76 -10.36
N LYS A 96 4.86 10.86 -9.35
CA LYS A 96 5.05 11.80 -8.25
C LYS A 96 5.98 11.25 -7.18
N MET A 97 5.94 9.93 -6.93
CA MET A 97 6.76 9.24 -5.94
C MET A 97 8.16 8.94 -6.44
N ASP A 98 8.28 8.44 -7.68
CA ASP A 98 9.54 8.15 -8.37
C ASP A 98 10.23 9.48 -8.74
N LYS A 99 11.08 9.98 -7.83
CA LYS A 99 11.76 11.28 -7.97
C LYS A 99 12.93 11.18 -8.94
N ASN A 100 13.67 10.09 -8.85
CA ASN A 100 14.87 9.87 -9.63
C ASN A 100 14.57 9.30 -11.04
N LYS A 101 13.32 8.88 -11.29
CA LYS A 101 12.82 8.30 -12.56
C LYS A 101 13.54 7.02 -12.95
N ASP A 102 13.94 6.22 -11.96
CA ASP A 102 14.60 4.93 -12.19
C ASP A 102 13.59 3.80 -12.45
N GLY A 103 12.30 4.07 -12.32
CA GLY A 103 11.23 3.11 -12.56
C GLY A 103 10.88 2.25 -11.35
N VAL A 104 11.44 2.55 -10.18
CA VAL A 104 11.08 1.96 -8.88
C VAL A 104 10.85 3.05 -7.84
N VAL A 105 10.12 2.74 -6.77
CA VAL A 105 9.94 3.66 -5.64
C VAL A 105 10.58 3.04 -4.41
N THR A 106 11.61 3.70 -3.90
CA THR A 106 12.27 3.31 -2.65
C THR A 106 11.46 3.76 -1.43
N ILE A 107 11.73 3.15 -0.26
CA ILE A 107 11.08 3.56 0.99
C ILE A 107 11.31 5.05 1.32
N ASP A 108 12.50 5.57 1.06
CA ASP A 108 12.84 6.96 1.31
C ASP A 108 12.02 7.90 0.40
N GLU A 109 11.90 7.56 -0.88
CA GLU A 109 11.06 8.30 -1.83
C GLU A 109 9.58 8.23 -1.48
N PHE A 110 9.12 7.06 -1.01
CA PHE A 110 7.75 6.86 -0.56
C PHE A 110 7.42 7.74 0.65
N ILE A 111 8.25 7.70 1.70
CA ILE A 111 8.08 8.50 2.92
C ILE A 111 8.17 9.99 2.58
N GLU A 112 9.18 10.40 1.82
CA GLU A 112 9.36 11.80 1.45
C GLU A 112 8.17 12.32 0.63
N SER A 113 7.65 11.51 -0.31
CA SER A 113 6.51 11.89 -1.14
C SER A 113 5.21 11.96 -0.35
N CYS A 114 5.00 11.04 0.59
CA CYS A 114 3.86 11.08 1.50
C CYS A 114 3.93 12.28 2.46
N GLN A 115 5.11 12.69 2.89
CA GLN A 115 5.28 13.87 3.74
C GLN A 115 5.14 15.20 2.98
N LYS A 116 5.52 15.24 1.70
CA LYS A 116 5.47 16.46 0.88
C LYS A 116 4.12 16.71 0.20
N ASP A 117 3.37 15.68 -0.18
CA ASP A 117 2.09 15.82 -0.88
C ASP A 117 0.94 15.28 -0.02
N GLU A 118 0.14 16.19 0.55
CA GLU A 118 -1.03 15.86 1.37
C GLU A 118 -2.07 15.01 0.61
N ASN A 119 -2.15 15.13 -0.73
CA ASN A 119 -3.09 14.31 -1.51
C ASN A 119 -2.62 12.85 -1.56
N ILE A 120 -1.31 12.63 -1.69
CA ILE A 120 -0.73 11.29 -1.64
C ILE A 120 -0.97 10.70 -0.25
N MET A 121 -0.67 11.46 0.80
CA MET A 121 -0.89 11.03 2.18
C MET A 121 -2.36 10.66 2.44
N ARG A 122 -3.32 11.48 1.99
CA ARG A 122 -4.74 11.20 2.13
C ARG A 122 -5.18 9.94 1.37
N SER A 123 -4.70 9.75 0.14
CA SER A 123 -5.00 8.53 -0.61
C SER A 123 -4.46 7.29 0.10
N MET A 124 -3.24 7.35 0.63
CA MET A 124 -2.65 6.23 1.38
C MET A 124 -3.43 5.94 2.68
N GLN A 125 -3.81 6.97 3.43
CA GLN A 125 -4.64 6.82 4.63
C GLN A 125 -6.03 6.29 4.33
N LEU A 126 -6.61 6.62 3.18
CA LEU A 126 -7.88 6.05 2.74
C LEU A 126 -7.80 4.53 2.63
N PHE A 127 -6.67 4.00 2.16
CA PHE A 127 -6.45 2.56 2.05
C PHE A 127 -6.18 1.89 3.40
N GLU A 128 -5.53 2.58 4.35
CA GLU A 128 -5.41 2.08 5.74
C GLU A 128 -6.76 1.98 6.45
N ASN A 129 -7.70 2.89 6.21
CA ASN A 129 -9.03 2.87 6.83
C ASN A 129 -9.94 1.73 6.31
N VAL A 130 -9.50 1.00 5.28
CA VAL A 130 -10.21 -0.20 4.77
C VAL A 130 -9.88 -1.44 5.60
N ILE A 131 -8.82 -1.38 6.41
CA ILE A 131 -8.34 -2.45 7.30
C ILE A 131 -9.09 -2.42 8.63
#